data_AF-A0A0B2PGT3-F1
#
_entry.id   AF-A0A0B2PGT3-F1
#
_cell.length_a   1.000
_cell.length_b   1.000
_cell.length_c   1.000
_cell.angle_alpha   90.00
_cell.angle_beta   90.00
_cell.angle_gamma   90.00
#
_symmetry.space_group_name_H-M   'P 1'
#
loop_
_entity.id
_entity.type
_entity.pdbx_description
1 polymer ?
#
loop_
_entity_poly.entity_id
_entity_poly.type
_entity_poly.pdbx_seq_one_letter_code
_entity_poly.pdbx_strand_id
1 'polypeptide(L)' 'FSFFRVPKSVEDKLVRLQRRFLWGGGLDQNKIAWVSWKSVCLPKEKGG' A
#
# COMPACT_ATOMS: atom_id res chain seq x y z
N PHE A 1 8.92 -9.51 -18.90
CA PHE A 1 8.37 -10.73 -18.28
C PHE A 1 9.19 -11.06 -17.05
N SER A 2 8.59 -11.03 -15.85
CA SER A 2 9.24 -11.61 -14.66
C SER A 2 8.96 -13.11 -14.64
N PHE A 3 10.01 -13.93 -14.57
CA PHE A 3 9.88 -15.39 -14.45
C PHE A 3 9.44 -15.83 -13.05
N PHE A 4 9.58 -14.96 -12.05
CA PHE A 4 9.17 -15.24 -10.68
C PHE A 4 7.94 -14.40 -10.33
N ARG A 5 6.81 -15.08 -10.13
CA ARG A 5 5.62 -14.47 -9.57
C ARG A 5 5.77 -14.47 -8.06
N VAL A 6 5.67 -13.29 -7.45
CA VAL A 6 5.69 -13.16 -5.99
C VAL A 6 4.52 -13.95 -5.41
N PRO A 7 4.73 -14.80 -4.39
CA PRO A 7 3.63 -15.48 -3.73
C PRO A 7 2.64 -14.48 -3.15
N LYS A 8 1.34 -14.77 -3.26
CA LYS A 8 0.29 -13.82 -2.84
C LYS A 8 0.43 -13.36 -1.39
N SER A 9 0.85 -14.27 -0.52
CA SER A 9 1.11 -13.99 0.90
C SER A 9 2.20 -12.94 1.14
N VAL A 10 3.20 -12.86 0.26
CA VAL A 10 4.29 -11.87 0.36
C VAL A 10 3.80 -10.52 -0.16
N GLU A 11 3.06 -10.51 -1.27
CA GLU A 11 2.42 -9.30 -1.81
C GLU A 11 1.49 -8.67 -0.76
N ASP A 12 0.64 -9.47 -0.13
CA ASP A 12 -0.31 -8.98 0.88
C ASP A 12 0.40 -8.40 2.12
N LYS A 13 1.53 -8.98 2.52
CA LYS A 13 2.37 -8.45 3.61
C LYS A 13 2.98 -7.10 3.23
N LEU A 14 3.51 -6.98 2.01
CA LEU A 14 4.08 -5.72 1.51
C LEU A 14 3.02 -4.61 1.44
N VAL A 15 1.85 -4.90 0.85
CA VAL A 15 0.75 -3.94 0.77
C VAL A 15 0.30 -3.50 2.16
N ARG A 16 0.21 -4.43 3.12
CA ARG A 16 -0.14 -4.10 4.51
C ARG A 16 0.91 -3.17 5.15
N LEU A 17 2.20 -3.43 4.93
CA LEU A 17 3.29 -2.60 5.45
C LEU A 17 3.24 -1.18 4.87
N GLN A 18 3.06 -1.05 3.56
CA GLN A 18 2.97 0.26 2.89
C GLN A 18 1.74 1.05 3.35
N ARG A 19 0.57 0.39 3.49
CA ARG A 19 -0.64 1.02 4.03
C ARG A 19 -0.44 1.51 5.47
N ARG A 20 0.23 0.71 6.31
CA ARG A 20 0.58 1.10 7.68
C ARG A 20 1.58 2.25 7.70
N PHE A 21 2.52 2.31 6.77
CA PHE A 21 3.44 3.44 6.67
C PHE A 21 2.71 4.74 6.30
N LEU A 22 1.80 4.68 5.33
CA LEU A 22 1.08 5.86 4.83
C LEU A 22 -0.04 6.35 5.75
N TRP A 23 -0.78 5.43 6.36
CA TRP A 23 -1.97 5.74 7.16
C TRP A 23 -1.94 5.19 8.58
N GLY A 24 -0.88 4.49 8.97
CA GLY A 24 -0.63 4.25 10.38
C GLY A 24 -0.15 5.55 11.04
N GLY A 25 -0.81 5.94 12.11
CA GLY A 25 -0.16 6.71 13.17
C GLY A 25 0.74 5.78 13.99
N GLY A 26 1.25 6.28 15.13
CA GLY A 26 2.05 5.47 16.05
C GLY A 26 1.32 4.20 16.51
N LEU A 27 1.94 3.41 17.39
CA LEU A 27 1.49 2.08 17.85
C LEU A 27 -0.03 1.94 18.12
N ASP A 28 -0.71 3.02 18.50
CA ASP A 28 -2.14 3.04 18.86
C ASP A 28 -3.01 4.03 18.08
N GLN A 29 -2.52 4.61 16.97
CA GLN A 29 -3.31 5.55 16.18
C GLN A 29 -3.47 5.05 14.76
N ASN A 30 -4.69 4.68 14.37
CA ASN A 30 -5.03 4.52 12.95
C ASN A 30 -5.48 5.89 12.42
N LYS A 31 -4.71 6.49 11.50
CA LYS A 31 -5.16 7.71 10.82
C LYS A 31 -6.20 7.34 9.78
N ILE A 32 -7.18 8.21 9.58
CA ILE A 32 -8.19 8.04 8.53
C ILE A 32 -7.48 8.14 7.17
N ALA A 33 -7.67 7.12 6.33
CA ALA A 33 -7.17 7.14 4.96
C ALA A 33 -8.08 8.04 4.10
N TRP A 34 -7.66 9.29 3.90
CA TRP A 34 -8.37 10.26 3.05
C TRP A 34 -8.31 9.95 1.56
N VAL A 35 -7.34 9.12 1.15
CA VAL A 35 -7.12 8.73 -0.24
C VAL A 35 -7.22 7.21 -0.34
N SER A 36 -7.89 6.71 -1.38
CA SER A 36 -8.05 5.26 -1.57
C SER A 36 -6.72 4.60 -1.94
N TRP A 37 -6.51 3.34 -1.53
CA TRP A 37 -5.30 2.60 -1.89
C TRP A 37 -5.13 2.43 -3.40
N LYS A 38 -6.24 2.29 -4.14
CA LYS A 38 -6.20 2.18 -5.60
C LYS A 38 -5.68 3.46 -6.24
N SER A 39 -6.02 4.62 -5.67
CA SER A 39 -5.54 5.92 -6.15
C SER A 39 -4.04 6.09 -5.90
N VAL A 40 -3.55 5.68 -4.74
CA VAL A 40 -2.10 5.70 -4.42
C VAL A 40 -1.29 4.80 -5.36
N CYS A 41 -1.87 3.69 -5.82
CA CYS A 41 -1.20 2.80 -6.78
C CYS A 41 -1.23 3.32 -8.23
N LEU A 42 -1.81 4.49 -8.50
CA LEU A 42 -1.77 5.07 -9.84
C LEU A 42 -0.37 5.61 -10.15
N PRO A 43 -0.01 5.72 -11.43
CA PRO A 43 1.16 6.50 -11.83
C PRO A 43 1.03 7.94 -11.32
N LYS A 44 2.18 8.58 -11.05
CA LYS A 44 2.26 9.95 -10.54
C LYS A 44 1.54 10.95 -11.47
N GLU A 45 1.63 10.72 -12.77
CA GLU A 45 0.99 11.53 -13.81
C GLU A 45 -0.55 11.47 -13.73
N LYS A 46 -1.09 10.48 -13.03
CA LYS A 46 -2.52 10.26 -12.79
C LYS A 46 -2.94 10.56 -11.35
N GLY A 47 -2.08 11.19 -10.55
CA GLY A 47 -2.39 11.60 -9.17
C GLY A 47 -2.17 10.53 -8.10
N GLY A 48 -1.33 9.53 -8.39
CA GLY A 48 -0.82 8.57 -7.39
C GLY A 48 0.47 9.03 -6.69
#